data_AF-A0A815WGY4-F1
#
_entry.id   AF-A0A815WGY4-F1
#
_cell.length_a   1.000
_cell.length_b   1.000
_cell.length_c   1.000
_cell.angle_alpha   90.00
_cell.angle_beta   90.00
_cell.angle_gamma   90.00
#
_symmetry.space_group_name_H-M   'P 1'
#
loop_
_entity.id
_entity.type
_entity.pdbx_description
1 polymer ?
#
loop_
_entity_poly.entity_id
_entity_poly.type
_entity_poly.pdbx_seq_one_letter_code
_entity_poly.pdbx_strand_id
1 'polypeptide(L)'
;MFYFSHRLWGKIIFLSSVASILTGLSEHGMTSSFFTMNDIQQSRRLIIIFFGIFTSLFSFIVIYLLSNSDYQRPPDQTDEKSVP
;
A
#
# COMPACT_ATOMS: atom_id res chain seq x y z
N MET A 1 7.11 -24.68 1.89
CA MET A 1 7.79 -23.45 2.36
C MET A 1 7.77 -22.30 1.34
N PHE A 2 7.96 -22.54 0.03
CA PHE A 2 8.06 -21.48 -0.99
C PHE A 2 6.87 -20.51 -1.06
N TYR A 3 5.63 -21.01 -0.96
CA TYR A 3 4.42 -20.17 -0.97
C TYR A 3 4.30 -19.21 0.22
N PHE A 4 4.75 -19.63 1.41
CA PHE A 4 4.74 -18.77 2.59
C PHE A 4 5.75 -17.64 2.44
N SER A 5 6.96 -17.95 1.97
CA SER A 5 8.00 -16.95 1.69
C SER A 5 7.54 -15.95 0.63
N HIS A 6 6.92 -16.41 -0.47
CA HIS A 6 6.41 -15.51 -1.51
C HIS A 6 5.32 -14.55 -0.99
N ARG A 7 4.35 -15.06 -0.20
CA ARG A 7 3.32 -14.23 0.42
C ARG A 7 3.92 -13.17 1.37
N LEU A 8 4.91 -13.55 2.16
CA LEU A 8 5.60 -12.63 3.06
C LEU A 8 6.35 -11.54 2.29
N TRP A 9 7.14 -11.92 1.28
CA TRP A 9 7.88 -10.98 0.44
C TRP A 9 6.96 -10.03 -0.32
N GLY A 10 5.81 -10.50 -0.81
CA GLY A 10 4.80 -9.65 -1.43
C GLY A 10 4.30 -8.54 -0.49
N LYS A 11 4.04 -8.86 0.79
CA LYS A 11 3.65 -7.85 1.80
C LYS A 11 4.77 -6.85 2.06
N ILE A 12 6.01 -7.30 2.18
CA ILE A 12 7.18 -6.44 2.43
C ILE A 12 7.40 -5.48 1.26
N ILE A 13 7.40 -5.99 0.02
CA ILE A 13 7.58 -5.16 -1.18
C ILE A 13 6.47 -4.12 -1.28
N PHE A 14 5.22 -4.51 -1.03
CA PHE A 14 4.09 -3.58 -1.01
C PHE A 14 4.29 -2.47 0.03
N LEU A 15 4.61 -2.82 1.29
CA LEU A 15 4.84 -1.84 2.35
C LEU A 15 6.03 -0.92 2.04
N SER A 16 7.12 -1.44 1.48
CA SER A 16 8.27 -0.62 1.06
C SER A 16 7.92 0.37 -0.05
N SER A 17 7.01 -0.01 -0.95
CA SER A 17 6.52 0.87 -2.03
C SER A 17 5.65 1.98 -1.47
N VAL A 18 4.76 1.67 -0.51
CA VAL A 18 3.94 2.66 0.20
C VAL A 18 4.83 3.64 0.97
N ALA A 19 5.84 3.14 1.67
CA ALA A 19 6.81 4.00 2.37
C ALA A 19 7.53 4.94 1.39
N SER A 20 7.99 4.42 0.25
CA SER A 20 8.66 5.22 -0.79
C SER A 20 7.77 6.33 -1.34
N ILE A 21 6.47 6.04 -1.56
CA ILE A 21 5.49 7.05 -1.99
C ILE A 21 5.34 8.14 -0.93
N LEU A 22 5.18 7.78 0.36
CA LEU A 22 5.03 8.74 1.45
C LEU A 22 6.28 9.61 1.64
N THR A 23 7.46 9.03 1.48
CA THR A 23 8.73 9.77 1.48
C THR A 23 8.78 10.75 0.32
N GLY A 24 8.47 10.33 -0.91
CA GLY A 24 8.45 11.22 -2.07
C GLY A 24 7.43 12.37 -1.95
N LEU A 25 6.23 12.09 -1.40
CA LEU A 25 5.24 13.13 -1.09
C LEU A 25 5.75 14.11 -0.04
N SER A 26 6.46 13.60 0.97
CA SER A 26 7.06 14.41 2.02
C SER A 26 8.17 15.30 1.46
N GLU A 27 9.08 14.78 0.64
CA GLU A 27 10.12 15.54 -0.05
C GLU A 27 9.52 16.65 -0.94
N HIS A 28 8.48 16.33 -1.71
CA HIS A 28 7.79 17.30 -2.55
C HIS A 28 7.05 18.38 -1.71
N GLY A 29 6.44 17.98 -0.60
CA GLY A 29 5.78 18.89 0.33
C GLY A 29 6.77 19.80 1.07
N MET A 30 7.95 19.30 1.43
CA MET A 30 8.97 20.10 2.12
C MET A 30 9.67 21.07 1.17
N THR A 31 10.08 20.62 -0.02
CA THR A 31 10.72 21.48 -1.03
C THR A 31 9.85 22.65 -1.48
N SER A 32 8.54 22.43 -1.62
CA SER A 32 7.59 23.52 -1.91
C SER A 32 7.45 24.52 -0.76
N SER A 33 7.65 24.09 0.49
CA SER A 33 7.53 24.95 1.68
C SER A 33 8.69 25.93 1.87
N PHE A 34 9.84 25.72 1.22
CA PHE A 34 11.01 26.61 1.31
C PHE A 34 10.87 27.88 0.44
N PHE A 35 9.95 27.89 -0.52
CA PHE A 35 9.64 29.05 -1.34
C PHE A 35 8.40 29.76 -0.79
N THR A 36 8.29 31.07 -1.02
CA THR A 36 7.24 31.94 -0.45
C THR A 36 5.85 31.32 -0.61
N MET A 37 5.18 31.07 0.52
CA MET A 37 3.84 30.49 0.55
C MET A 37 2.82 31.49 0.03
N ASN A 38 2.38 31.29 -1.20
CA ASN A 38 1.18 31.92 -1.75
C ASN A 38 -0.01 30.95 -1.55
N ASP A 39 -1.26 31.44 -1.56
CA ASP A 39 -2.47 30.61 -1.34
C ASP A 39 -2.53 29.34 -2.19
N ILE A 40 -2.05 29.43 -3.44
CA ILE A 40 -1.96 28.29 -4.38
C ILE A 40 -1.08 27.15 -3.84
N GLN A 41 0.01 27.47 -3.14
CA GLN A 41 0.87 26.45 -2.54
C GLN A 41 0.26 25.82 -1.29
N GLN A 42 -0.54 26.57 -0.51
CA GLN A 42 -1.25 26.01 0.64
C GLN A 42 -2.28 24.96 0.20
N SER A 43 -3.05 25.25 -0.86
CA SER A 43 -4.00 24.27 -1.43
C SER A 43 -3.29 23.02 -1.95
N ARG A 44 -2.13 23.17 -2.62
CA ARG A 44 -1.31 22.03 -3.05
C ARG A 44 -0.84 21.18 -1.88
N ARG A 45 -0.41 21.81 -0.78
CA ARG A 45 0.04 21.10 0.43
C ARG A 45 -1.10 20.28 1.05
N LEU A 46 -2.30 20.84 1.13
CA LEU A 46 -3.49 20.13 1.61
C LEU A 46 -3.81 18.91 0.75
N ILE A 47 -3.71 19.03 -0.58
CA ILE A 47 -3.91 17.90 -1.50
C ILE A 47 -2.86 16.81 -1.26
N ILE A 48 -1.58 17.18 -1.10
CA ILE A 48 -0.49 16.23 -0.83
C ILE A 48 -0.74 15.49 0.50
N ILE A 49 -1.12 16.21 1.55
CA ILE A 49 -1.44 15.62 2.85
C ILE A 49 -2.64 14.67 2.74
N PHE A 50 -3.71 15.10 2.07
CA PHE A 50 -4.90 14.28 1.84
C PHE A 50 -4.55 12.99 1.09
N PHE A 51 -3.72 13.08 0.05
CA PHE A 51 -3.27 11.93 -0.71
C PHE A 51 -2.43 10.98 0.15
N GLY A 52 -1.50 11.50 0.96
CA GLY A 52 -0.71 10.69 1.89
C GLY A 52 -1.55 9.94 2.92
N ILE A 53 -2.58 10.60 3.48
CA ILE A 53 -3.54 9.97 4.41
C ILE A 53 -4.32 8.87 3.67
N PHE A 54 -4.83 9.16 2.47
CA PHE A 54 -5.58 8.21 1.67
C PHE A 54 -4.75 6.98 1.31
N THR A 55 -3.50 7.17 0.86
CA THR A 55 -2.57 6.06 0.57
C THR A 55 -2.31 5.21 1.82
N SER A 56 -2.15 5.83 2.98
CA SER A 56 -1.93 5.12 4.25
C SER A 56 -3.15 4.29 4.66
N LEU A 57 -4.36 4.86 4.56
CA LEU A 57 -5.61 4.14 4.84
C LEU A 57 -5.83 2.99 3.85
N PHE A 58 -5.61 3.22 2.57
CA PHE A 58 -5.71 2.18 1.54
C PHE A 58 -4.73 1.03 1.82
N SER A 59 -3.47 1.35 2.11
CA SER A 59 -2.46 0.35 2.47
C SER A 59 -2.87 -0.47 3.70
N PHE A 60 -3.41 0.20 4.73
CA PHE A 60 -3.90 -0.49 5.93
C PHE A 60 -5.02 -1.49 5.61
N ILE A 61 -6.01 -1.07 4.81
CA ILE A 61 -7.12 -1.94 4.38
C ILE A 61 -6.60 -3.15 3.61
N VAL A 62 -5.68 -2.95 2.66
CA VAL A 62 -5.09 -4.04 1.88
C VAL A 62 -4.37 -5.05 2.78
N ILE A 63 -3.54 -4.59 3.71
CA ILE A 63 -2.81 -5.47 4.64
C ILE A 63 -3.77 -6.20 5.59
N TYR A 64 -4.81 -5.53 6.05
CA TYR A 64 -5.85 -6.14 6.88
C TYR A 64 -6.55 -7.29 6.13
N LEU A 65 -7.02 -7.04 4.90
CA LEU A 65 -7.68 -8.07 4.07
C LEU A 65 -6.73 -9.23 3.77
N LEU A 66 -5.46 -8.96 3.47
CA LEU A 66 -4.45 -9.99 3.21
C LEU A 66 -4.01 -10.78 4.46
N SER A 67 -4.38 -10.33 5.64
CA SER A 67 -4.02 -10.98 6.91
C SER A 67 -5.19 -11.72 7.53
N ASN A 68 -6.42 -11.42 7.11
CA ASN A 68 -7.61 -12.14 7.53
C ASN A 68 -7.79 -13.43 6.70
N SER A 69 -7.94 -14.56 7.39
CA SER A 69 -8.15 -15.89 6.78
C SER A 69 -9.44 -16.00 5.99
N ASP A 70 -10.46 -15.24 6.37
CA ASP A 70 -11.82 -15.36 5.82
C ASP A 70 -11.92 -14.87 4.37
N TYR A 71 -10.97 -14.03 3.95
CA TYR A 71 -10.88 -13.53 2.58
C TYR A 71 -9.86 -14.29 1.72
N GLN A 72 -9.25 -15.36 2.25
CA GLN A 72 -8.34 -16.18 1.46
C GLN A 72 -9.11 -17.00 0.43
N ARG A 73 -8.60 -17.04 -0.80
CA ARG A 73 -9.15 -17.91 -1.85
C ARG A 73 -9.15 -19.35 -1.32
N PRO A 74 -10.29 -20.07 -1.39
CA PRO A 74 -10.34 -21.47 -1.01
C PRO A 74 -9.36 -22.29 -1.86
N PRO A 75 -8.79 -23.37 -1.31
CA PRO A 75 -7.89 -24.24 -2.07
C PRO A 75 -8.63 -24.83 -3.27
N ASP A 76 -7.94 -24.95 -4.41
CA ASP A 76 -8.52 -25.51 -5.64
C ASP A 76 -8.86 -27.00 -5.43
N GLN A 77 -10.04 -27.43 -5.88
CA GLN A 77 -10.58 -28.80 -5.67
C GLN A 77 -10.07 -29.84 -6.68
N THR A 78 -8.96 -29.59 -7.37
CA THR A 78 -8.43 -30.52 -8.38
C THR A 78 -7.42 -31.46 -7.74
N ASP A 79 -7.87 -32.70 -7.47
CA ASP A 79 -7.10 -33.96 -7.68
C ASP A 79 -7.77 -35.21 -7.02
N GLU A 80 -9.08 -35.20 -6.70
CA GLU A 80 -9.75 -36.42 -6.18
C GLU A 80 -10.70 -37.09 -7.19
N LYS A 81 -10.79 -36.59 -8.43
CA LYS A 81 -11.72 -37.12 -9.45
C LYS A 81 -11.07 -37.72 -10.70
N SER A 82 -9.75 -37.86 -10.75
CA SER A 82 -9.07 -38.38 -11.94
C SER A 82 -8.02 -39.44 -11.64
N VAL A 83 -8.40 -40.50 -10.92
CA VAL A 83 -7.81 -41.84 -11.12
C VAL A 83 -8.92 -42.88 -10.91
N PRO A 84 -9.51 -43.45 -11.98
CA PRO A 84 -10.22 -44.73 -11.89
C PRO A 84 -9.26 -45.90 -11.62
#